data_AF-A0A536S0B0-F1
#
_entry.id   AF-A0A536S0B0-F1
#
_cell.length_a   1.000
_cell.length_b   1.000
_cell.length_c   1.000
_cell.angle_alpha   90.00
_cell.angle_beta   90.00
_cell.angle_gamma   90.00
#
_symmetry.space_group_name_H-M   'P 1'
#
loop_
_entity.id
_entity.type
_entity.pdbx_description
1 polymer ?
#
loop_
_entity_poly.entity_id
_entity_poly.type
_entity_poly.pdbx_seq_one_letter_code
_entity_poly.pdbx_strand_id
1 'polypeptide(L)'
;MVAGVAAFVAWLGASLVVLGDGRRALAFGVFLAAAGMTVIAWQSAGPVAAAAIATGGALAAVRRFGSGPDGWRIMPPGSTPRLVLCVAGGLIVLWIAAAVTTGAGASLRFTVMVIAGFSGARVLASEDASVLLTATSMLALVVALASAFGDGSGLWPYFGAAVIAAGAGWLPHRTARAT
;
A
#
# COMPACT_ATOMS: atom_id res chain seq x y z
N MET A 1 10.67 13.61 -13.16
CA MET A 1 11.46 13.10 -12.01
C MET A 1 10.59 12.87 -10.77
N VAL A 2 9.81 13.85 -10.30
CA VAL A 2 8.99 13.74 -9.06
C VAL A 2 8.09 12.50 -9.03
N ALA A 3 7.38 12.20 -10.12
CA ALA A 3 6.49 11.02 -10.20
C ALA A 3 7.24 9.68 -10.05
N GLY A 4 8.47 9.59 -10.56
CA GLY A 4 9.31 8.41 -10.43
C GLY A 4 9.83 8.21 -9.02
N VAL A 5 10.23 9.30 -8.34
CA VAL A 5 10.61 9.26 -6.93
C VAL A 5 9.41 8.86 -6.06
N ALA A 6 8.22 9.42 -6.32
CA ALA A 6 7.00 9.06 -5.60
C ALA A 6 6.64 7.58 -5.76
N ALA A 7 6.76 7.04 -6.99
CA ALA A 7 6.57 5.63 -7.27
C ALA A 7 7.58 4.73 -6.55
N PHE A 8 8.84 5.15 -6.49
CA PHE A 8 9.88 4.43 -5.74
C PHE A 8 9.61 4.45 -4.23
N VAL A 9 9.20 5.59 -3.67
CA VAL A 9 8.80 5.72 -2.26
C VAL A 9 7.59 4.83 -1.97
N ALA A 10 6.63 4.76 -2.88
CA ALA A 10 5.47 3.90 -2.75
C ALA A 10 5.85 2.40 -2.73
N TRP A 11 6.77 2.01 -3.61
CA TRP A 11 7.35 0.66 -3.63
C TRP A 11 8.07 0.33 -2.32
N LEU A 12 8.94 1.22 -1.82
CA LEU A 12 9.62 1.03 -0.53
C LEU A 12 8.63 0.85 0.63
N GLY A 13 7.56 1.65 0.66
CA GLY A 13 6.50 1.51 1.66
C GLY A 13 5.81 0.14 1.61
N ALA A 14 5.44 -0.30 0.41
CA ALA A 14 4.84 -1.62 0.23
C ALA A 14 5.81 -2.76 0.59
N SER A 15 7.10 -2.64 0.25
CA SER A 15 8.14 -3.59 0.65
C SER A 15 8.28 -3.70 2.16
N LEU A 16 8.24 -2.59 2.88
CA LEU A 16 8.30 -2.59 4.35
C LEU A 16 7.09 -3.31 4.98
N VAL A 17 5.90 -3.19 4.39
CA VAL A 17 4.72 -3.93 4.85
C VAL A 17 4.82 -5.43 4.57
N VAL A 18 5.47 -5.82 3.48
CA VAL A 18 5.72 -7.24 3.15
C VAL A 18 6.74 -7.86 4.11
N LEU A 19 7.81 -7.12 4.42
CA LEU A 19 8.95 -7.62 5.20
C LEU A 19 8.77 -7.49 6.71
N GLY A 20 8.01 -6.51 7.16
CA GLY A 20 7.80 -6.22 8.57
C GLY A 20 6.53 -6.86 9.12
N ASP A 21 6.67 -7.57 10.24
CA ASP A 21 5.52 -8.10 10.99
C ASP A 21 5.25 -7.29 12.28
N GLY A 22 6.04 -6.25 12.55
CA GLY A 22 5.90 -5.39 13.73
C GLY A 22 5.06 -4.14 13.47
N ARG A 23 4.40 -3.63 14.53
CA ARG A 23 3.53 -2.45 14.43
C ARG A 23 4.22 -1.23 13.80
N ARG A 24 5.51 -1.02 14.10
CA ARG A 24 6.30 0.12 13.58
C ARG A 24 6.62 -0.02 12.09
N ALA A 25 6.99 -1.22 11.65
CA ALA A 25 7.28 -1.48 10.25
C ALA A 25 6.03 -1.35 9.39
N LEU A 26 4.90 -1.86 9.88
CA LEU A 26 3.61 -1.74 9.21
C LEU A 26 3.12 -0.29 9.14
N ALA A 27 3.19 0.46 10.25
CA ALA A 27 2.79 1.86 10.28
C ALA A 27 3.64 2.72 9.35
N PHE A 28 4.96 2.54 9.39
CA PHE A 28 5.89 3.29 8.55
C PHE A 28 5.78 2.90 7.07
N GLY A 29 5.57 1.61 6.77
CA GLY A 29 5.35 1.13 5.41
C GLY A 29 4.06 1.69 4.79
N VAL A 30 2.95 1.70 5.55
CA VAL A 30 1.69 2.35 5.13
C VAL A 30 1.89 3.85 4.92
N PHE A 31 2.62 4.53 5.80
CA PHE A 31 2.92 5.94 5.66
C PHE A 31 3.70 6.25 4.38
N LEU A 32 4.80 5.51 4.10
CA LEU A 32 5.57 5.70 2.87
C LEU A 32 4.74 5.42 1.62
N ALA A 33 3.98 4.32 1.63
CA ALA A 33 3.12 3.95 0.51
C ALA A 33 2.07 5.03 0.24
N ALA A 34 1.39 5.52 1.28
CA ALA A 34 0.41 6.57 1.19
C ALA A 34 1.01 7.90 0.72
N ALA A 35 2.21 8.26 1.19
CA ALA A 35 2.90 9.47 0.74
C ALA A 35 3.22 9.40 -0.76
N GLY A 36 3.77 8.29 -1.24
CA GLY A 36 4.03 8.07 -2.66
C GLY A 36 2.76 8.10 -3.51
N MET A 37 1.69 7.41 -3.08
CA MET A 37 0.39 7.42 -3.76
C MET A 37 -0.26 8.82 -3.79
N THR A 38 -0.12 9.60 -2.72
CA THR A 38 -0.66 10.97 -2.62
C THR A 38 -0.02 11.89 -3.67
N VAL A 39 1.31 11.84 -3.80
CA VAL A 39 2.02 12.66 -4.79
C VAL A 39 1.62 12.28 -6.21
N ILE A 40 1.43 10.98 -6.48
CA ILE A 40 0.98 10.50 -7.79
C ILE A 40 -0.47 10.95 -8.05
N ALA A 41 -1.37 10.78 -7.08
CA ALA A 41 -2.77 11.21 -7.18
C ALA A 41 -2.92 12.71 -7.39
N TRP A 42 -2.06 13.52 -6.77
CA TRP A 42 -2.05 14.97 -6.98
C TRP A 42 -1.78 15.32 -8.44
N GLN A 43 -0.86 14.60 -9.08
CA GLN A 43 -0.47 14.82 -10.47
C GLN A 43 -1.46 14.26 -11.48
N SER A 44 -2.18 13.18 -11.16
CA SER A 44 -3.07 12.51 -12.09
C SER A 44 -4.55 12.86 -11.93
N ALA A 45 -5.01 13.09 -10.70
CA ALA A 45 -6.43 13.25 -10.36
C ALA A 45 -6.74 14.55 -9.59
N GLY A 46 -5.72 15.37 -9.32
CA GLY A 46 -5.87 16.68 -8.68
C GLY A 46 -5.88 16.67 -7.15
N PRO A 47 -6.03 17.85 -6.54
CA PRO A 47 -5.75 18.06 -5.12
C PRO A 47 -6.74 17.37 -4.18
N VAL A 48 -8.01 17.22 -4.59
CA VAL A 48 -9.05 16.60 -3.77
C VAL A 48 -8.84 15.09 -3.64
N ALA A 49 -8.51 14.42 -4.74
CA ALA A 49 -8.17 13.00 -4.75
C ALA A 49 -6.92 12.70 -3.91
N ALA A 50 -5.90 13.57 -4.01
CA ALA A 50 -4.70 13.48 -3.19
C ALA A 50 -5.01 13.66 -1.70
N ALA A 51 -5.84 14.63 -1.33
CA ALA A 51 -6.24 14.85 0.06
C ALA A 51 -7.00 13.64 0.64
N ALA A 52 -7.88 13.01 -0.13
CA ALA A 52 -8.58 11.80 0.29
C ALA A 52 -7.62 10.61 0.52
N ILE A 53 -6.67 10.38 -0.40
CA ILE A 53 -5.65 9.32 -0.23
C ILE A 53 -4.74 9.64 0.96
N ALA A 54 -4.31 10.89 1.11
CA ALA A 54 -3.45 11.33 2.20
C ALA A 54 -4.14 11.13 3.56
N THR A 55 -5.40 11.56 3.69
CA THR A 55 -6.16 11.43 4.94
C THR A 55 -6.45 9.97 5.27
N GLY A 56 -6.92 9.16 4.29
CA GLY A 56 -7.17 7.73 4.50
C GLY A 56 -5.90 6.96 4.86
N GLY A 57 -4.79 7.23 4.15
CA GLY A 57 -3.49 6.61 4.42
C GLY A 57 -2.87 7.05 5.74
N ALA A 58 -2.97 8.33 6.10
CA ALA A 58 -2.50 8.84 7.39
C ALA A 58 -3.29 8.24 8.55
N LEU A 59 -4.63 8.16 8.45
CA LEU A 59 -5.46 7.52 9.47
C LEU A 59 -5.12 6.04 9.64
N ALA A 60 -4.93 5.31 8.53
CA ALA A 60 -4.50 3.91 8.55
C ALA A 60 -3.13 3.75 9.21
N ALA A 61 -2.15 4.62 8.89
CA ALA A 61 -0.81 4.59 9.47
C ALA A 61 -0.80 4.94 10.97
N VAL A 62 -1.49 6.02 11.37
CA VAL A 62 -1.59 6.47 12.78
C VAL A 62 -2.23 5.41 13.65
N ARG A 63 -3.32 4.79 13.17
CA ARG A 63 -3.96 3.69 13.88
C ARG A 63 -3.02 2.51 14.09
N ARG A 64 -2.16 2.25 13.11
CA ARG A 64 -1.23 1.13 13.16
C ARG A 64 -0.12 1.30 14.18
N PHE A 65 0.23 2.53 14.57
CA PHE A 65 1.13 2.76 15.71
C PHE A 65 0.52 2.27 17.04
N GLY A 66 -0.81 2.26 17.17
CA GLY A 66 -1.51 1.83 18.38
C GLY A 66 -1.86 0.34 18.43
N SER A 67 -1.89 -0.36 17.30
CA SER A 67 -2.41 -1.74 17.21
C SER A 67 -1.37 -2.74 16.70
N GLY A 68 -1.06 -3.78 17.49
CA GLY A 68 -0.24 -4.92 17.08
C GLY A 68 0.97 -5.18 17.98
N PRO A 69 1.74 -6.27 17.73
CA PRO A 69 2.91 -6.64 18.50
C PRO A 69 3.98 -5.55 18.46
N ASP A 70 4.60 -5.28 19.60
CA ASP A 70 5.54 -4.18 19.74
C ASP A 70 6.84 -4.41 18.93
N GLY A 71 7.47 -3.30 18.51
CA GLY A 71 8.71 -3.32 17.73
C GLY A 71 8.54 -3.35 16.20
N TRP A 72 9.68 -3.52 15.51
CA TRP A 72 9.76 -3.53 14.05
C TRP A 72 9.59 -4.94 13.45
N ARG A 73 10.01 -5.99 14.18
CA ARG A 73 10.06 -7.40 13.71
C ARG A 73 10.48 -7.52 12.24
N ILE A 74 11.50 -6.76 11.86
CA ILE A 74 12.14 -6.87 10.54
C ILE A 74 13.00 -8.14 10.59
N MET A 75 12.78 -9.05 9.64
CA MET A 75 13.49 -10.34 9.53
C MET A 75 13.38 -11.26 10.77
N PRO A 76 12.19 -11.84 11.05
CA PRO A 76 12.15 -13.09 11.81
C PRO A 76 12.94 -14.19 11.06
N PRO A 77 13.58 -15.15 11.75
CA PRO A 77 14.29 -16.25 11.08
C PRO A 77 13.36 -16.96 10.07
N GLY A 78 13.81 -17.08 8.81
CA GLY A 78 12.99 -17.55 7.67
C GLY A 78 12.51 -16.45 6.70
N SER A 79 12.98 -15.21 6.82
CA SER A 79 12.57 -14.05 6.00
C SER A 79 13.19 -13.95 4.61
N THR A 80 14.16 -14.80 4.26
CA THR A 80 14.86 -14.81 2.96
C THR A 80 13.91 -14.95 1.75
N PRO A 81 12.91 -15.85 1.76
CA PRO A 81 11.94 -15.96 0.66
C PRO A 81 11.10 -14.69 0.47
N ARG A 82 10.70 -14.01 1.55
CA ARG A 82 9.94 -12.76 1.48
C ARG A 82 10.79 -11.64 0.88
N LEU A 83 12.07 -11.59 1.24
CA LEU A 83 13.03 -10.62 0.71
C LEU A 83 13.27 -10.84 -0.78
N VAL A 84 13.49 -12.09 -1.19
CA VAL A 84 13.64 -12.48 -2.60
C VAL A 84 12.37 -12.17 -3.39
N LEU A 85 11.17 -12.49 -2.88
CA LEU A 85 9.90 -12.15 -3.54
C LEU A 85 9.68 -10.65 -3.65
N CYS A 86 10.08 -9.88 -2.64
CA CYS A 86 9.93 -8.43 -2.66
C CYS A 86 10.87 -7.78 -3.67
N VAL A 87 12.13 -8.22 -3.72
CA VAL A 87 13.11 -7.74 -4.70
C VAL A 87 12.76 -8.22 -6.10
N ALA A 88 12.51 -9.51 -6.30
CA ALA A 88 12.18 -10.08 -7.61
C ALA A 88 10.84 -9.55 -8.14
N GLY A 89 9.80 -9.50 -7.30
CA GLY A 89 8.51 -8.92 -7.66
C GLY A 89 8.62 -7.43 -7.98
N GLY A 90 9.40 -6.67 -7.20
CA GLY A 90 9.71 -5.28 -7.48
C GLY A 90 10.41 -5.09 -8.83
N LEU A 91 11.43 -5.89 -9.11
CA LEU A 91 12.16 -5.87 -10.37
C LEU A 91 11.29 -6.26 -11.56
N ILE A 92 10.47 -7.32 -11.43
CA ILE A 92 9.56 -7.79 -12.48
C ILE A 92 8.50 -6.73 -12.76
N VAL A 93 7.87 -6.14 -11.74
CA VAL A 93 6.89 -5.08 -11.95
C VAL A 93 7.55 -3.82 -12.52
N LEU A 94 8.77 -3.49 -12.10
CA LEU A 94 9.53 -2.38 -12.67
C LEU A 94 9.84 -2.63 -14.14
N TRP A 95 10.23 -3.85 -14.48
CA TRP A 95 10.49 -4.26 -15.86
C TRP A 95 9.21 -4.23 -16.70
N ILE A 96 8.08 -4.77 -16.21
CA ILE A 96 6.79 -4.75 -16.90
C ILE A 96 6.33 -3.31 -17.11
N ALA A 97 6.42 -2.47 -16.08
CA ALA A 97 6.10 -1.06 -16.21
C ALA A 97 7.02 -0.41 -17.25
N ALA A 98 8.34 -0.54 -17.12
CA ALA A 98 9.29 0.03 -18.09
C ALA A 98 9.05 -0.47 -19.53
N ALA A 99 8.74 -1.74 -19.71
CA ALA A 99 8.47 -2.37 -21.01
C ALA A 99 7.14 -1.93 -21.63
N VAL A 100 6.11 -1.67 -20.80
CA VAL A 100 4.77 -1.28 -21.25
C VAL A 100 4.61 0.26 -21.31
N THR A 101 5.49 1.04 -20.67
CA THR A 101 5.25 2.47 -20.40
C THR A 101 6.42 3.40 -20.72
N THR A 102 7.04 3.27 -21.89
CA THR A 102 7.75 4.41 -22.48
C THR A 102 6.70 5.47 -22.89
N GLY A 103 6.19 6.24 -21.92
CA GLY A 103 5.12 7.23 -22.13
C GLY A 103 4.52 7.82 -20.85
N ALA A 104 3.64 8.83 -20.99
CA ALA A 104 2.96 9.48 -19.88
C ALA A 104 2.15 8.49 -19.03
N GLY A 105 2.17 8.65 -17.70
CA GLY A 105 1.45 7.79 -16.75
C GLY A 105 2.17 6.51 -16.32
N ALA A 106 3.42 6.31 -16.74
CA ALA A 106 4.28 5.17 -16.36
C ALA A 106 4.35 4.90 -14.86
N SER A 107 4.63 5.94 -14.08
CA SER A 107 4.75 5.87 -12.61
C SER A 107 3.46 5.43 -11.93
N LEU A 108 2.30 5.82 -12.48
CA LEU A 108 1.00 5.44 -11.95
C LEU A 108 0.73 3.96 -12.19
N ARG A 109 0.97 3.46 -13.41
CA ARG A 109 0.84 2.03 -13.76
C ARG A 109 1.77 1.15 -12.91
N PHE A 110 3.03 1.54 -12.78
CA PHE A 110 3.99 0.85 -11.92
C PHE A 110 3.48 0.76 -10.47
N THR A 111 3.08 1.91 -9.90
CA THR A 111 2.62 1.97 -8.50
C THR A 111 1.39 1.09 -8.28
N VAL A 112 0.44 1.11 -9.22
CA VAL A 112 -0.76 0.26 -9.14
C VAL A 112 -0.39 -1.22 -9.16
N MET A 113 0.44 -1.66 -10.10
CA MET A 113 0.85 -3.06 -10.20
C MET A 113 1.64 -3.54 -8.97
N VAL A 114 2.57 -2.74 -8.46
CA VAL A 114 3.39 -3.09 -7.29
C VAL A 114 2.52 -3.23 -6.06
N ILE A 115 1.75 -2.20 -5.73
CA ILE A 115 1.00 -2.17 -4.47
C ILE A 115 -0.09 -3.21 -4.50
N ALA A 116 -0.79 -3.39 -5.63
CA ALA A 116 -1.78 -4.46 -5.77
C ALA A 116 -1.15 -5.85 -5.62
N GLY A 117 -0.01 -6.10 -6.28
CA GLY A 117 0.71 -7.37 -6.19
C GLY A 117 1.20 -7.70 -4.78
N PHE A 118 1.88 -6.75 -4.12
CA PHE A 118 2.40 -6.95 -2.77
C PHE A 118 1.31 -7.03 -1.71
N SER A 119 0.26 -6.21 -1.81
CA SER A 119 -0.89 -6.27 -0.90
C SER A 119 -1.64 -7.58 -1.08
N GLY A 120 -1.91 -8.00 -2.32
CA GLY A 120 -2.53 -9.29 -2.62
C GLY A 120 -1.73 -10.48 -2.11
N ALA A 121 -0.41 -10.49 -2.35
CA ALA A 121 0.47 -11.51 -1.82
C ALA A 121 0.47 -11.55 -0.29
N ARG A 122 0.45 -10.40 0.39
CA ARG A 122 0.34 -10.35 1.86
C ARG A 122 -1.00 -10.82 2.40
N VAL A 123 -2.09 -10.57 1.67
CA VAL A 123 -3.41 -11.10 2.03
C VAL A 123 -3.44 -12.63 1.93
N LEU A 124 -2.80 -13.20 0.89
CA LEU A 124 -2.76 -14.65 0.70
C LEU A 124 -1.78 -15.36 1.64
N ALA A 125 -0.73 -14.68 2.10
CA ALA A 125 0.37 -15.29 2.84
C ALA A 125 0.32 -15.08 4.36
N SER A 126 -0.64 -14.32 4.91
CA SER A 126 -0.66 -13.96 6.33
C SER A 126 -1.97 -14.35 7.01
N GLU A 127 -1.85 -15.02 8.15
CA GLU A 127 -2.98 -15.37 9.03
C GLU A 127 -3.19 -14.30 10.13
N ASP A 128 -2.25 -13.39 10.30
CA ASP A 128 -2.36 -12.31 11.28
C ASP A 128 -3.37 -11.27 10.80
N ALA A 129 -4.51 -11.17 11.50
CA ALA A 129 -5.57 -10.18 11.23
C ALA A 129 -5.01 -8.76 11.08
N SER A 130 -3.98 -8.46 11.86
CA SER A 130 -3.32 -7.18 11.90
C SER A 130 -2.58 -6.86 10.56
N VAL A 131 -1.94 -7.85 9.95
CA VAL A 131 -1.28 -7.74 8.63
C VAL A 131 -2.32 -7.70 7.51
N LEU A 132 -3.36 -8.54 7.62
CA LEU A 132 -4.47 -8.60 6.67
C LEU A 132 -5.19 -7.25 6.53
N LEU A 133 -5.48 -6.57 7.64
CA LEU A 133 -6.13 -5.26 7.65
C LEU A 133 -5.25 -4.17 7.03
N THR A 134 -3.93 -4.22 7.25
CA THR A 134 -3.02 -3.28 6.58
C THR A 134 -2.94 -3.52 5.08
N ALA A 135 -2.83 -4.79 4.66
CA ALA A 135 -2.77 -5.13 3.25
C ALA A 135 -4.07 -4.75 2.52
N THR A 136 -5.24 -5.03 3.11
CA THR A 136 -6.54 -4.61 2.56
C THR A 136 -6.70 -3.09 2.50
N SER A 137 -6.21 -2.34 3.50
CA SER A 137 -6.23 -0.87 3.44
C SER A 137 -5.39 -0.32 2.27
N MET A 138 -4.21 -0.90 2.02
CA MET A 138 -3.37 -0.56 0.86
C MET A 138 -4.05 -0.93 -0.46
N LEU A 139 -4.72 -2.08 -0.49
CA LEU A 139 -5.47 -2.56 -1.65
C LEU A 139 -6.63 -1.61 -1.99
N ALA A 140 -7.36 -1.12 -0.98
CA ALA A 140 -8.43 -0.14 -1.20
C ALA A 140 -7.88 1.18 -1.79
N LEU A 141 -6.79 1.71 -1.22
CA LEU A 141 -6.17 2.96 -1.69
C LEU A 141 -5.61 2.83 -3.12
N VAL A 142 -4.99 1.70 -3.46
CA VAL A 142 -4.46 1.49 -4.81
C VAL A 142 -5.56 1.32 -5.84
N VAL A 143 -6.70 0.71 -5.48
CA VAL A 143 -7.87 0.61 -6.36
C VAL A 143 -8.45 1.99 -6.66
N ALA A 144 -8.52 2.88 -5.66
CA ALA A 144 -8.88 4.27 -5.92
C ALA A 144 -7.87 4.98 -6.81
N LEU A 145 -6.57 4.76 -6.61
CA LEU A 145 -5.55 5.33 -7.48
C LEU A 145 -5.69 4.85 -8.93
N ALA A 146 -6.06 3.58 -9.14
CA ALA A 146 -6.32 3.02 -10.45
C ALA A 146 -7.53 3.64 -11.17
N SER A 147 -8.47 4.25 -10.45
CA SER A 147 -9.58 4.97 -11.10
C SER A 147 -9.11 6.13 -11.99
N ALA A 148 -7.91 6.67 -11.73
CA ALA A 148 -7.29 7.71 -12.55
C ALA A 148 -6.93 7.24 -13.99
N PHE A 149 -7.10 5.96 -14.33
CA PHE A 149 -6.97 5.47 -15.70
C PHE A 149 -8.17 5.80 -16.60
N GLY A 150 -9.34 6.07 -16.03
CA GLY A 150 -10.56 6.34 -16.81
C GLY A 150 -10.76 7.83 -17.08
N ASP A 151 -11.20 8.17 -18.29
CA ASP A 151 -11.44 9.53 -18.79
C ASP A 151 -12.61 10.29 -18.11
N GLY A 152 -13.14 9.76 -16.99
CA GLY A 152 -14.30 10.31 -16.28
C GLY A 152 -14.38 9.87 -14.82
N SER A 153 -13.24 9.68 -14.16
CA SER A 153 -13.21 9.25 -12.77
C SER A 153 -13.80 10.31 -11.83
N GLY A 154 -15.05 10.11 -11.43
CA GLY A 154 -15.66 10.86 -10.34
C GLY A 154 -14.86 10.70 -9.04
N LEU A 155 -14.99 11.62 -8.09
CA LEU A 155 -14.20 11.61 -6.84
C LEU A 155 -14.57 10.46 -5.88
N TRP A 156 -15.65 9.72 -6.17
CA TRP A 156 -16.23 8.70 -5.31
C TRP A 156 -15.30 7.54 -4.94
N PRO A 157 -14.47 6.98 -5.85
CA PRO A 157 -13.52 5.92 -5.52
C PRO A 157 -12.51 6.36 -4.45
N TYR A 158 -12.06 7.62 -4.49
CA TYR A 158 -11.11 8.15 -3.52
C TYR A 158 -11.72 8.29 -2.13
N PHE A 159 -12.95 8.79 -2.02
CA PHE A 159 -13.67 8.85 -0.75
C PHE A 159 -13.99 7.46 -0.21
N GLY A 160 -14.49 6.56 -1.06
CA GLY A 160 -14.77 5.17 -0.69
C GLY A 160 -13.53 4.46 -0.16
N ALA A 161 -12.41 4.57 -0.86
CA ALA A 161 -11.14 3.99 -0.41
C ALA A 161 -10.61 4.64 0.87
N ALA A 162 -10.76 5.95 1.05
CA ALA A 162 -10.36 6.63 2.28
C ALA A 162 -11.16 6.12 3.48
N VAL A 163 -12.48 5.95 3.32
CA VAL A 163 -13.36 5.38 4.35
C VAL A 163 -13.00 3.92 4.63
N ILE A 164 -12.76 3.10 3.60
CA ILE A 164 -12.37 1.68 3.78
C ILE A 164 -11.01 1.58 4.48
N ALA A 165 -10.02 2.35 4.04
CA ALA A 165 -8.69 2.34 4.62
C ALA A 165 -8.70 2.83 6.07
N ALA A 166 -9.44 3.89 6.36
CA ALA A 166 -9.64 4.37 7.71
C ALA A 166 -10.39 3.33 8.56
N GLY A 167 -11.48 2.77 8.04
CA GLY A 167 -12.36 1.82 8.73
C GLY A 167 -11.70 0.47 9.03
N ALA A 168 -10.82 -0.01 8.15
CA ALA A 168 -10.03 -1.23 8.37
C ALA A 168 -9.20 -1.15 9.67
N GLY A 169 -8.74 0.05 10.05
CA GLY A 169 -8.02 0.28 11.31
C GLY A 169 -8.87 0.19 12.58
N TRP A 170 -10.20 0.06 12.46
CA TRP A 170 -11.14 0.01 13.60
C TRP A 170 -11.81 -1.36 13.77
N LEU A 171 -11.59 -2.31 12.85
CA LEU A 171 -12.16 -3.63 13.01
C LEU A 171 -11.52 -4.37 14.20
N PRO A 172 -12.34 -4.85 15.16
CA PRO A 172 -11.86 -5.61 16.30
C PRO A 172 -11.07 -6.84 15.87
N HIS A 173 -9.90 -7.05 16.46
CA HIS A 173 -9.10 -8.25 16.24
C HIS A 173 -9.80 -9.43 16.91
N ARG A 174 -10.72 -10.10 16.20
CA ARG A 174 -11.27 -11.38 16.68
C ARG A 174 -10.21 -12.45 16.51
N THR A 175 -9.42 -12.68 17.55
CA THR A 175 -8.71 -13.95 17.72
C THR A 175 -9.77 -15.02 17.94
N ALA A 176 -9.88 -15.98 17.03
CA ALA A 176 -10.64 -17.20 17.29
C ALA A 176 -10.04 -17.83 18.56
N ARG A 177 -10.86 -17.96 19.62
CA ARG A 177 -10.46 -18.80 20.76
C ARG A 177 -10.45 -20.23 20.24
N ALA A 178 -9.29 -20.87 20.28
CA ALA A 178 -9.24 -22.32 20.20
C ALA A 178 -10.00 -22.86 21.42
N THR A 179 -11.16 -23.47 21.17
CA THR A 179 -11.87 -24.35 22.12
C THR A 179 -11.49 -25.78 21.82
#